data_AF-A0A1C7EIA5-F1
#
_entry.id   AF-A0A1C7EIA5-F1
#
_cell.length_a   1.000
_cell.length_b   1.000
_cell.length_c   1.000
_cell.angle_alpha   90.00
_cell.angle_beta   90.00
_cell.angle_gamma   90.00
#
_symmetry.space_group_name_H-M   'P 1'
#
loop_
_entity.id
_entity.type
_entity.pdbx_description
1 polymer ?
#
loop_
_entity_poly.entity_id
_entity_poly.type
_entity_poly.pdbx_seq_one_letter_code
_entity_poly.pdbx_strand_id
1 'polypeptide(L)'
;MKGEELKRKITALVNDEKLENAEALLIDYVQMNPDDLEGWNRLILLETLDPLEDYEQASEYTREALTYHNDQPIYFVLILLFARLHKGELDYVLVEQARSALNKANPKIASMISLLLAKYYESRDSIQYEAGPYFVGNYLELGQYVSG
;
A
#
# COMPACT_ATOMS: atom_id res chain seq x y z
N MET A 1 26.68 -9.51 -10.05
CA MET A 1 26.68 -8.02 -10.05
C MET A 1 26.61 -7.57 -8.60
N LYS A 2 27.41 -6.60 -8.14
CA LYS A 2 27.32 -6.14 -6.73
C LYS A 2 26.02 -5.36 -6.55
N GLY A 3 25.36 -5.47 -5.38
CA GLY A 3 24.05 -4.83 -5.15
C GLY A 3 24.00 -3.33 -5.47
N GLU A 4 25.08 -2.59 -5.21
CA GLU A 4 25.19 -1.16 -5.54
C GLU A 4 25.29 -0.87 -7.04
N GLU A 5 25.86 -1.78 -7.83
CA GLU A 5 25.94 -1.65 -9.29
C GLU A 5 24.57 -1.87 -9.91
N LEU A 6 23.81 -2.86 -9.41
CA LEU A 6 22.45 -3.11 -9.83
C LEU A 6 21.54 -1.91 -9.53
N LYS A 7 21.60 -1.36 -8.31
CA LYS A 7 20.81 -0.18 -7.92
C LYS A 7 21.04 0.99 -8.87
N ARG A 8 22.31 1.30 -9.19
CA ARG A 8 22.64 2.36 -10.15
C ARG A 8 22.07 2.09 -11.53
N LYS A 9 22.13 0.85 -11.99
CA LYS A 9 21.57 0.45 -13.29
C LYS A 9 20.06 0.62 -13.33
N ILE A 10 19.35 0.18 -12.29
CA ILE A 10 17.89 0.36 -12.17
C ILE A 10 17.54 1.85 -12.16
N THR A 11 18.22 2.66 -11.34
CA THR A 11 17.98 4.11 -11.30
C THR A 11 18.23 4.78 -12.65
N ALA A 12 19.29 4.38 -13.37
CA ALA A 12 19.54 4.89 -14.71
C ALA A 12 18.41 4.51 -15.69
N LEU A 13 17.91 3.28 -15.64
CA LEU A 13 16.80 2.84 -16.49
C LEU A 13 15.50 3.59 -16.17
N VAL A 14 15.20 3.83 -14.89
CA VAL A 14 14.03 4.63 -14.48
C VAL A 14 14.16 6.07 -14.98
N ASN A 15 15.34 6.69 -14.83
CA ASN A 15 15.59 8.05 -15.32
C ASN A 15 15.53 8.17 -16.85
N ASP A 16 15.88 7.09 -17.57
CA ASP A 16 15.77 6.97 -19.02
C ASP A 16 14.36 6.56 -19.49
N GLU A 17 13.37 6.47 -18.60
CA GLU A 17 11.99 6.01 -18.87
C GLU A 17 11.91 4.57 -19.44
N LYS A 18 12.93 3.75 -19.19
CA LYS A 18 12.99 2.33 -19.62
C LYS A 18 12.43 1.42 -18.53
N LEU A 19 11.18 1.66 -18.14
CA LEU A 19 10.56 1.02 -16.97
C LEU A 19 10.48 -0.50 -17.08
N GLU A 20 10.07 -1.05 -18.23
CA GLU A 20 10.02 -2.52 -18.45
C GLU A 20 11.40 -3.20 -18.25
N ASN A 21 12.48 -2.54 -18.66
CA ASN A 21 13.83 -3.07 -18.45
C ASN A 21 14.26 -2.99 -16.98
N ALA A 22 13.80 -1.95 -16.27
CA ALA A 22 14.03 -1.82 -14.83
C ALA A 22 13.24 -2.89 -14.06
N GLU A 23 12.00 -3.15 -14.47
CA GLU A 23 11.10 -4.15 -13.93
C GLU A 23 11.72 -5.54 -14.04
N ALA A 24 12.08 -5.96 -15.26
CA ALA A 24 12.70 -7.26 -15.51
C ALA A 24 13.95 -7.50 -14.63
N LEU A 25 14.79 -6.47 -14.48
CA LEU A 25 15.97 -6.55 -13.61
C LEU A 25 15.62 -6.63 -12.13
N LEU A 26 14.56 -5.95 -11.70
CA LEU A 26 14.09 -5.99 -10.31
C LEU A 26 13.43 -7.34 -10.00
N ILE A 27 12.64 -7.91 -10.91
CA ILE A 27 12.07 -9.26 -10.78
C ILE A 27 13.19 -10.29 -10.60
N ASP A 28 14.15 -10.32 -11.53
CA ASP A 28 15.30 -11.24 -11.44
C ASP A 28 16.05 -11.08 -10.11
N TYR A 29 16.18 -9.84 -9.63
CA TYR A 29 16.87 -9.53 -8.39
C TYR A 29 16.14 -10.04 -7.15
N VAL A 30 14.83 -9.74 -7.01
CA VAL A 30 14.06 -10.14 -5.83
C VAL A 30 13.85 -11.65 -5.79
N GLN A 31 13.78 -12.32 -6.94
CA GLN A 31 13.75 -13.78 -6.99
C GLN A 31 15.04 -14.42 -6.47
N MET A 32 16.19 -13.78 -6.71
CA MET A 32 17.48 -14.24 -6.17
C MET A 32 17.73 -13.78 -4.73
N ASN A 33 17.05 -12.73 -4.27
CA ASN A 33 17.25 -12.09 -2.97
C ASN A 33 15.89 -11.78 -2.32
N PRO A 34 15.07 -12.81 -2.02
CA PRO A 34 13.69 -12.61 -1.57
C PRO A 34 13.59 -11.92 -0.20
N ASP A 35 14.65 -11.97 0.60
CA ASP A 35 14.74 -11.29 1.90
C ASP A 35 15.19 -9.81 1.78
N ASP A 36 15.45 -9.29 0.58
CA ASP A 36 15.78 -7.87 0.39
C ASP A 36 14.53 -7.01 0.26
N LEU A 37 14.12 -6.44 1.41
CA LEU A 37 12.99 -5.54 1.53
C LEU A 37 13.05 -4.34 0.57
N GLU A 38 14.24 -3.77 0.36
CA GLU A 38 14.42 -2.61 -0.51
C GLU A 38 14.24 -2.99 -1.99
N GLY A 39 14.62 -4.22 -2.36
CA GLY A 39 14.36 -4.78 -3.69
C GLY A 39 12.86 -4.85 -3.97
N TRP A 40 12.09 -5.43 -3.06
CA TRP A 40 10.63 -5.49 -3.17
C TRP A 40 9.98 -4.11 -3.21
N ASN A 41 10.40 -3.18 -2.33
CA ASN A 41 9.87 -1.82 -2.33
C ASN A 41 10.09 -1.11 -3.66
N ARG A 42 11.24 -1.31 -4.30
CA ARG A 42 11.55 -0.73 -5.61
C ARG A 42 10.71 -1.33 -6.73
N LEU A 43 10.54 -2.66 -6.72
CA LEU A 43 9.69 -3.34 -7.70
C LEU A 43 8.24 -2.85 -7.59
N ILE A 44 7.68 -2.81 -6.38
CA ILE A 44 6.32 -2.32 -6.15
C ILE A 44 6.19 -0.84 -6.57
N LEU A 45 7.16 0.01 -6.20
CA LEU A 45 7.12 1.43 -6.55
C LEU A 45 7.19 1.65 -8.07
N LEU A 46 7.99 0.86 -8.78
CA LEU A 46 8.15 0.97 -10.23
C LEU A 46 6.81 0.91 -10.96
N GLU A 47 5.95 -0.04 -10.58
CA GLU A 47 4.61 -0.20 -11.16
C GLU A 47 3.69 1.01 -10.93
N THR A 48 3.98 1.85 -9.93
CA THR A 48 3.20 3.05 -9.63
C THR A 48 3.68 4.31 -10.36
N LEU A 49 4.77 4.21 -11.13
CA LEU A 49 5.32 5.34 -11.88
C LEU A 49 4.59 5.52 -13.21
N ASP A 50 4.45 6.78 -13.64
CA ASP A 50 4.08 7.12 -15.01
C ASP A 50 5.20 6.66 -15.99
N PRO A 51 4.86 6.06 -17.14
CA PRO A 51 3.51 5.83 -17.68
C PRO A 51 2.88 4.47 -17.35
N LEU A 52 3.45 3.65 -16.45
CA LEU A 52 2.89 2.33 -16.13
C LEU A 52 1.56 2.46 -15.38
N GLU A 53 1.60 3.08 -14.20
CA GLU A 53 0.46 3.16 -13.26
C GLU A 53 -0.31 1.82 -13.09
N ASP A 54 0.40 0.69 -13.16
CA ASP A 54 -0.17 -0.65 -13.08
C ASP A 54 -0.39 -1.06 -11.61
N TYR A 55 -1.46 -0.52 -11.04
CA TYR A 55 -1.84 -0.83 -9.66
C TYR A 55 -2.28 -2.29 -9.46
N GLU A 56 -2.64 -3.02 -10.53
CA GLU A 56 -2.93 -4.46 -10.41
C GLU A 56 -1.63 -5.23 -10.16
N GLN A 57 -0.62 -4.99 -11.00
CA GLN A 57 0.69 -5.61 -10.88
C GLN A 57 1.40 -5.18 -9.58
N ALA A 58 1.29 -3.91 -9.19
CA ALA A 58 1.80 -3.42 -7.90
C ALA A 58 1.18 -4.19 -6.70
N SER A 59 -0.12 -4.49 -6.77
CA SER A 59 -0.82 -5.30 -5.76
C SER A 59 -0.28 -6.72 -5.71
N GLU A 60 -0.07 -7.37 -6.86
CA GLU A 60 0.45 -8.73 -6.93
C GLU A 60 1.89 -8.83 -6.38
N TYR A 61 2.79 -7.90 -6.77
CA TYR A 61 4.13 -7.86 -6.18
C TYR A 61 4.10 -7.56 -4.68
N THR A 62 3.15 -6.75 -4.21
CA THR A 62 3.00 -6.51 -2.77
C THR A 62 2.53 -7.77 -2.03
N ARG A 63 1.63 -8.56 -2.62
CA ARG A 63 1.21 -9.85 -2.07
C ARG A 63 2.37 -10.82 -1.98
N GLU A 64 3.18 -10.91 -3.04
CA GLU A 64 4.37 -11.76 -3.05
C GLU A 64 5.40 -11.31 -2.01
N ALA A 65 5.72 -10.01 -1.96
CA ALA A 65 6.62 -9.45 -0.95
C ALA A 65 6.16 -9.73 0.48
N LEU A 66 4.85 -9.69 0.75
CA LEU A 66 4.28 -10.02 2.07
C LEU A 66 4.52 -11.49 2.48
N THR A 67 4.72 -12.40 1.53
CA THR A 67 5.06 -13.80 1.86
C THR A 67 6.45 -13.93 2.48
N TYR A 68 7.40 -13.09 2.05
CA TYR A 68 8.77 -13.04 2.57
C TYR A 68 8.93 -12.07 3.74
N HIS A 69 8.14 -10.98 3.75
CA HIS A 69 8.20 -9.89 4.73
C HIS A 69 6.89 -9.75 5.51
N ASN A 70 6.43 -10.85 6.11
CA ASN A 70 5.15 -10.90 6.85
C ASN A 70 5.12 -10.02 8.12
N ASP A 71 6.28 -9.52 8.54
CA ASP A 71 6.47 -8.57 9.64
C ASP A 71 6.24 -7.12 9.21
N GLN A 72 6.00 -6.87 7.92
CA GLN A 72 5.77 -5.54 7.34
C GLN A 72 4.27 -5.30 7.10
N PRO A 73 3.52 -4.82 8.11
CA PRO A 73 2.07 -4.63 7.99
C PRO A 73 1.68 -3.56 6.95
N ILE A 74 2.64 -2.72 6.52
CA ILE A 74 2.41 -1.73 5.47
C ILE A 74 2.08 -2.38 4.12
N TYR A 75 2.58 -3.59 3.84
CA TYR A 75 2.25 -4.30 2.61
C TYR A 75 0.78 -4.67 2.53
N PHE A 76 0.14 -5.02 3.65
CA PHE A 76 -1.30 -5.21 3.66
C PHE A 76 -2.06 -3.91 3.36
N VAL A 77 -1.60 -2.76 3.86
CA VAL A 77 -2.18 -1.45 3.53
C VAL A 77 -2.03 -1.12 2.04
N LEU A 78 -0.86 -1.42 1.46
CA LEU A 78 -0.60 -1.20 0.04
C LEU A 78 -1.49 -2.08 -0.85
N ILE A 79 -1.71 -3.35 -0.50
CA ILE A 79 -2.67 -4.23 -1.20
C ILE A 79 -4.06 -3.60 -1.24
N LEU A 80 -4.55 -3.08 -0.11
CA LEU A 80 -5.84 -2.40 -0.05
C LEU A 80 -5.84 -1.12 -0.91
N LEU A 81 -4.80 -0.30 -0.82
CA LEU A 81 -4.69 0.94 -1.59
C LEU A 81 -4.70 0.64 -3.10
N PHE A 82 -3.87 -0.28 -3.56
CA PHE A 82 -3.73 -0.63 -4.97
C PHE A 82 -4.99 -1.30 -5.53
N ALA A 83 -5.63 -2.19 -4.76
CA ALA A 83 -6.93 -2.76 -5.15
C ALA A 83 -7.98 -1.66 -5.39
N ARG A 84 -8.01 -0.65 -4.51
CA ARG A 84 -8.90 0.51 -4.68
C ARG A 84 -8.51 1.39 -5.87
N LEU A 85 -7.23 1.65 -6.10
CA LEU A 85 -6.78 2.47 -7.23
C LEU A 85 -7.06 1.79 -8.57
N HIS A 86 -6.86 0.47 -8.65
CA HIS A 86 -7.14 -0.31 -9.85
C HIS A 86 -8.65 -0.47 -10.12
N LYS A 87 -9.46 -0.86 -9.11
CA LYS A 87 -10.89 -1.19 -9.30
C LYS A 87 -11.86 -0.06 -8.96
N GLY A 88 -11.38 1.05 -8.41
CA GLY A 88 -12.20 2.14 -7.86
C GLY A 88 -12.84 1.84 -6.50
N GLU A 89 -12.90 0.56 -6.09
CA GLU A 89 -13.45 0.12 -4.81
C GLU A 89 -12.71 -1.10 -4.24
N LEU A 90 -12.87 -1.34 -2.94
CA LEU A 90 -12.44 -2.57 -2.30
C LEU A 90 -13.53 -3.63 -2.44
N ASP A 91 -13.15 -4.88 -2.71
CA ASP A 91 -14.10 -5.99 -2.62
C ASP A 91 -14.41 -6.36 -1.16
N TYR A 92 -15.52 -7.08 -0.97
CA TYR A 92 -16.01 -7.47 0.35
C TYR A 92 -14.99 -8.32 1.14
N VAL A 93 -14.22 -9.17 0.47
CA VAL A 93 -13.25 -10.07 1.12
C VAL A 93 -12.10 -9.24 1.70
N LEU A 94 -11.57 -8.28 0.93
CA LEU A 94 -10.54 -7.35 1.41
C LEU A 94 -11.05 -6.46 2.54
N VAL A 95 -12.30 -6.03 2.50
CA VAL A 95 -12.94 -5.26 3.59
C VAL A 95 -12.98 -6.07 4.88
N GLU A 96 -13.43 -7.33 4.86
CA GLU A 96 -13.46 -8.16 6.07
C GLU A 96 -12.05 -8.47 6.60
N GLN A 97 -11.08 -8.70 5.71
CA GLN A 97 -9.68 -8.84 6.10
C GLN A 97 -9.16 -7.56 6.78
N ALA A 98 -9.48 -6.39 6.22
CA ALA A 98 -9.11 -5.09 6.77
C ALA A 98 -9.71 -4.87 8.17
N ARG A 99 -10.99 -5.20 8.36
CA ARG A 99 -11.66 -5.14 9.67
C ARG A 99 -11.00 -6.06 10.70
N SER A 100 -10.65 -7.28 10.30
CA SER A 100 -9.94 -8.24 11.17
C SER A 100 -8.55 -7.73 11.58
N ALA A 101 -7.87 -7.03 10.68
CA ALA A 101 -6.54 -6.47 10.92
C ALA A 101 -6.55 -5.27 11.89
N LEU A 102 -7.62 -4.46 11.93
CA LEU A 102 -7.70 -3.26 12.80
C LEU A 102 -7.41 -3.56 14.27
N ASN A 103 -7.91 -4.68 14.80
CA ASN A 103 -7.75 -5.06 16.20
C ASN A 103 -6.34 -5.53 16.57
N LYS A 104 -5.50 -5.81 15.57
CA LYS A 104 -4.13 -6.34 15.74
C LYS A 104 -3.06 -5.34 15.32
N ALA A 105 -3.44 -4.34 14.54
CA ALA A 105 -2.55 -3.35 13.98
C ALA A 105 -2.10 -2.33 15.05
N ASN A 106 -0.87 -1.84 14.92
CA ASN A 106 -0.45 -0.65 15.65
C ASN A 106 -1.25 0.59 15.19
N PRO A 107 -1.29 1.69 15.97
CA PRO A 107 -2.14 2.85 15.66
C PRO A 107 -1.91 3.45 14.26
N LYS A 108 -0.67 3.46 13.77
CA LYS A 108 -0.34 4.00 12.43
C LYS A 108 -0.93 3.15 11.31
N ILE A 109 -0.83 1.82 11.40
CA ILE A 109 -1.41 0.92 10.41
C ILE A 109 -2.94 0.93 10.53
N ALA A 110 -3.46 0.93 11.76
CA ALA A 110 -4.89 0.97 12.01
C ALA A 110 -5.54 2.24 11.45
N SER A 111 -4.88 3.40 11.55
CA SER A 111 -5.40 4.64 10.97
C SER A 111 -5.44 4.61 9.43
N MET A 112 -4.41 4.05 8.79
CA MET A 112 -4.39 3.87 7.33
C MET A 112 -5.50 2.94 6.84
N ILE A 113 -5.68 1.79 7.52
CA ILE A 113 -6.77 0.86 7.23
C ILE A 113 -8.14 1.53 7.45
N SER A 114 -8.29 2.27 8.55
CA SER A 114 -9.55 2.99 8.86
C SER A 114 -9.90 4.01 7.78
N LEU A 115 -8.91 4.74 7.24
CA LEU A 115 -9.11 5.68 6.14
C LEU A 115 -9.63 4.97 4.86
N LEU A 116 -9.02 3.83 4.52
CA LEU A 116 -9.44 3.05 3.34
C LEU A 116 -10.84 2.47 3.51
N LEU A 117 -11.18 1.97 4.70
CA LEU A 117 -12.52 1.48 5.03
C LEU A 117 -13.57 2.59 5.03
N ALA A 118 -13.24 3.77 5.57
CA ALA A 118 -14.16 4.90 5.53
C ALA A 118 -14.46 5.32 4.08
N LYS A 119 -13.45 5.33 3.20
CA LYS A 119 -13.68 5.58 1.78
C LYS A 119 -14.54 4.52 1.10
N TYR A 120 -14.47 3.28 1.56
CA TYR A 120 -15.40 2.23 1.11
C TYR A 120 -16.84 2.48 1.58
N TYR A 121 -17.03 2.89 2.84
CA TYR A 121 -18.36 3.10 3.42
C TYR A 121 -19.01 4.45 3.08
N GLU A 122 -18.24 5.46 2.66
CA GLU A 122 -18.69 6.83 2.37
C GLU A 122 -19.94 6.87 1.45
N SER A 123 -20.04 5.96 0.47
CA SER A 123 -21.17 5.88 -0.45
C SER A 123 -22.12 4.69 -0.21
N ARG A 124 -21.92 3.91 0.86
CA ARG A 124 -22.60 2.61 1.08
C ARG A 124 -23.32 2.50 2.42
N ASP A 125 -22.72 2.98 3.50
CA ASP A 125 -23.25 2.79 4.86
C ASP A 125 -22.76 3.91 5.77
N SER A 126 -23.65 4.87 6.08
CA SER A 126 -23.31 6.03 6.92
C SER A 126 -23.00 5.64 8.37
N ILE A 127 -23.57 4.55 8.88
CA ILE A 127 -23.32 4.09 10.25
C ILE A 127 -21.91 3.52 10.34
N GLN A 128 -21.51 2.68 9.38
CA GLN A 128 -20.15 2.13 9.34
C GLN A 128 -19.10 3.20 9.00
N TYR A 129 -19.48 4.20 8.21
CA TYR A 129 -18.63 5.36 7.94
C TYR A 129 -18.31 6.15 9.22
N GLU A 130 -19.32 6.41 10.07
CA GLU A 130 -19.16 7.14 11.33
C GLU A 130 -18.54 6.30 12.47
N ALA A 131 -18.65 4.97 12.42
CA ALA A 131 -18.19 4.06 13.46
C ALA A 131 -16.67 3.72 13.41
N GLY A 132 -15.91 4.30 12.49
CA GLY A 132 -14.47 4.04 12.37
C GLY A 132 -13.72 4.38 13.68
N PRO A 133 -12.91 3.46 14.25
CA PRO A 133 -12.30 3.62 15.58
C PRO A 133 -11.29 4.78 15.70
N TYR A 134 -10.90 5.36 14.56
CA TYR A 134 -9.99 6.52 14.46
C TYR A 134 -10.59 7.67 13.65
N PHE A 135 -11.90 7.63 13.36
CA PHE A 135 -12.56 8.83 12.88
C PHE A 135 -12.58 9.83 14.02
N VAL A 136 -11.75 10.87 13.87
CA VAL A 136 -11.76 12.07 14.71
C VAL A 136 -13.22 12.45 14.89
N GLY A 137 -13.67 12.44 16.14
CA GLY A 137 -15.02 12.82 16.51
C GLY A 137 -15.41 14.12 15.81
N ASN A 138 -16.71 14.24 15.53
CA ASN A 138 -17.38 15.46 15.09
C ASN A 138 -16.51 16.70 15.31
N TYR A 139 -16.08 17.35 14.24
CA TYR A 139 -15.29 18.60 14.26
C TYR A 139 -15.90 19.71 15.14
N LEU A 140 -17.13 19.54 15.62
CA LEU A 140 -17.79 20.35 16.66
C LEU A 140 -17.09 20.31 18.03
N GLU A 141 -16.35 19.25 18.39
CA GLU A 141 -15.62 19.20 19.68
C GLU A 141 -14.24 19.84 19.64
N LEU A 142 -13.65 20.04 18.45
CA LEU A 142 -12.38 20.78 18.33
C LEU A 142 -12.52 22.25 18.73
N GLY A 143 -13.72 22.83 18.61
CA GLY A 143 -14.01 24.19 19.09
C GLY A 143 -13.86 24.36 20.60
N GLN A 144 -13.96 23.28 21.39
CA GLN A 144 -13.81 23.31 22.84
C GLN A 144 -12.34 23.32 23.29
N TYR A 145 -11.38 23.05 22.40
CA TYR A 145 -9.94 23.14 22.69
C TYR A 145 -9.31 24.47 22.25
N VAL A 146 -10.04 25.32 21.53
CA VAL A 146 -9.54 26.63 21.04
C VAL A 146 -10.21 27.82 21.75
N SER A 147 -11.19 27.57 22.62
CA SER A 147 -11.79 28.59 23.48
C SER A 147 -11.27 28.47 24.92
N GLY A 148 -9.99 28.78 25.07
CA GLY A 148 -9.40 29.27 26.32
C GLY A 148 -9.52 30.78 26.43
#